data_AF-A0ABC9AL49-F1
#
_entry.id   AF-A0ABC9AL49-F1
#
_cell.length_a   1.000
_cell.length_b   1.000
_cell.length_c   1.000
_cell.angle_alpha   90.00
_cell.angle_beta   90.00
_cell.angle_gamma   90.00
#
_symmetry.space_group_name_H-M   'P 1'
#
loop_
_entity.id
_entity.type
_entity.pdbx_description
1 polymer ?
#
loop_
_entity_poly.entity_id
_entity_poly.type
_entity_poly.pdbx_seq_one_letter_code
_entity_poly.pdbx_strand_id
1 'polypeptide(L)'
;MFSAQLQTDLTILSYRSRKSKTLSNRPPLMDQDRPRRRRRRHRRHRRRSGEDHISGHPDELLHTILLHLGSARAAARTCVLSRRWRPVWVHLPELVFGNASHDAPPPTPTSFLDAVDSALSAYAAPTLEALVVVMPTAASHDVPAGRVAPWLRFAAERVAGDLVLFMPSPRSRFDPIHELEVDYWQELSSSILLGHTWEGAVLELPTCERAKTITLRLKQDWRLRLWRAGAFAALASLRILCGCMEGSELTALVCTQCPYLKELRLCVTLVDASDVSIRSDSLQSLSFSVKGILQLEVVTPRLEYLCVGEATNEARYARISAPKLERVVWCVDTYDPHQHRFEGVGRRLRLLDVCGNFIAGLLMQRFDKVDELQLGIYIPRAIAAYERFLKETNKLPKCETMNITLESDHKGLAPVMLHLLRSSSRTKKVSVQLIDGPSDYASWCSCQPSCPCRFKENNRIDGIDLNSLEEIEITSYKIFGDGLFKFVDQLSRCNVPILKRFVLGHRMFSVPSQTKLVCEKIHSMYSPKIEVECYDFLDGMWVRVD
;
A
#
# COMPACT_ATOMS: atom_id res chain seq x y z
N MET A 1 14.14 -8.75 -13.99
CA MET A 1 13.10 -9.68 -14.47
C MET A 1 12.27 -10.15 -13.27
N PHE A 2 11.12 -9.51 -13.10
CA PHE A 2 9.94 -9.84 -12.28
C PHE A 2 10.12 -10.46 -10.88
N SER A 3 10.13 -9.60 -9.85
CA SER A 3 9.52 -9.88 -8.54
C SER A 3 7.98 -9.88 -8.72
N ALA A 4 7.47 -10.86 -9.45
CA ALA A 4 6.04 -11.13 -9.58
C ALA A 4 5.72 -12.38 -8.77
N GLN A 5 5.54 -12.20 -7.47
CA GLN A 5 4.95 -13.21 -6.59
C GLN A 5 4.45 -12.53 -5.33
N LEU A 6 3.30 -11.85 -5.48
CA LEU A 6 2.24 -11.60 -4.49
C LEU A 6 1.27 -10.57 -5.10
N GLN A 7 0.65 -10.95 -6.20
CA GLN A 7 -0.49 -10.19 -6.73
C GLN A 7 -1.42 -11.21 -7.41
N THR A 8 -2.21 -11.86 -6.59
CA THR A 8 -3.28 -12.75 -7.03
C THR A 8 -4.40 -12.59 -6.03
N ASP A 9 -5.27 -11.63 -6.38
CA ASP A 9 -6.71 -11.55 -6.14
C ASP A 9 -7.09 -10.10 -5.88
N LEU A 10 -7.46 -9.40 -6.96
CA LEU A 10 -8.41 -8.27 -7.07
C LEU A 10 -8.28 -7.66 -8.48
N THR A 11 -8.59 -8.45 -9.50
CA THR A 11 -8.56 -8.03 -10.91
C THR A 11 -9.95 -7.61 -11.39
N ILE A 12 -10.53 -6.56 -10.79
CA ILE A 12 -11.83 -6.02 -11.26
C ILE A 12 -11.79 -4.52 -11.63
N LEU A 13 -10.77 -3.74 -11.29
CA LEU A 13 -10.82 -2.27 -11.51
C LEU A 13 -9.85 -1.65 -12.52
N SER A 14 -8.99 -2.41 -13.21
CA SER A 14 -7.93 -1.81 -14.06
C SER A 14 -7.89 -2.23 -15.53
N TYR A 15 -9.02 -2.62 -16.14
CA TYR A 15 -9.05 -2.93 -17.58
C TYR A 15 -10.05 -2.05 -18.35
N ARG A 16 -9.57 -0.93 -18.91
CA ARG A 16 -9.81 -0.43 -20.30
C ARG A 16 -9.70 1.09 -20.42
N SER A 17 -8.63 1.56 -21.05
CA SER A 17 -8.75 2.68 -22.01
C SER A 17 -7.54 2.70 -22.95
N ARG A 18 -7.76 2.34 -24.22
CA ARG A 18 -6.87 2.73 -25.33
C ARG A 18 -7.70 3.31 -26.47
N LYS A 19 -7.45 4.61 -26.68
CA LYS A 19 -7.46 5.41 -27.92
C LYS A 19 -8.78 5.64 -28.67
N SER A 20 -9.14 6.92 -28.77
CA SER A 20 -9.39 7.60 -30.05
C SER A 20 -9.22 9.13 -29.90
N LYS A 21 -8.34 9.71 -30.71
CA LYS A 21 -8.18 11.16 -30.94
C LYS A 21 -8.85 11.50 -32.27
N THR A 22 -9.66 12.56 -32.33
CA THR A 22 -9.79 13.42 -33.53
C THR A 22 -10.27 14.84 -33.17
N LEU A 23 -9.30 15.77 -33.23
CA LEU A 23 -9.28 17.13 -33.81
C LEU A 23 -10.57 17.99 -33.98
N SER A 24 -10.45 19.23 -33.46
CA SER A 24 -10.52 20.53 -34.18
C SER A 24 -11.78 21.42 -34.12
N ASN A 25 -11.58 22.55 -33.43
CA ASN A 25 -11.94 23.96 -33.70
C ASN A 25 -13.40 24.49 -33.70
N ARG A 26 -13.51 25.65 -33.01
CA ARG A 26 -14.59 26.65 -32.80
C ARG A 26 -14.63 27.72 -33.95
N PRO A 27 -15.44 28.84 -33.90
CA PRO A 27 -16.85 29.13 -33.51
C PRO A 27 -17.60 30.00 -34.60
N PRO A 28 -18.43 31.04 -34.30
CA PRO A 28 -19.91 31.05 -34.37
C PRO A 28 -20.49 32.12 -35.35
N LEU A 29 -21.82 32.27 -35.46
CA LEU A 29 -22.50 33.56 -35.69
C LEU A 29 -24.04 33.45 -35.56
N MET A 30 -24.62 34.53 -35.03
CA MET A 30 -26.04 34.79 -34.81
C MET A 30 -26.84 34.93 -36.11
N ASP A 31 -28.14 34.61 -36.09
CA ASP A 31 -29.15 35.58 -36.54
C ASP A 31 -30.56 35.29 -35.98
N GLN A 32 -31.36 36.35 -35.96
CA GLN A 32 -32.58 36.59 -35.21
C GLN A 32 -33.87 36.15 -35.95
N ASP A 33 -34.97 36.26 -35.19
CA ASP A 33 -36.33 36.59 -35.62
C ASP A 33 -37.48 35.55 -35.67
N ARG A 34 -38.51 35.91 -34.90
CA ARG A 34 -39.89 35.41 -34.73
C ARG A 34 -40.77 35.79 -35.97
N PRO A 35 -42.02 35.29 -36.21
CA PRO A 35 -43.04 35.01 -35.18
C PRO A 35 -44.10 33.90 -35.44
N ARG A 36 -44.96 33.77 -34.42
CA ARG A 36 -46.12 32.90 -34.21
C ARG A 36 -47.13 32.86 -35.37
N ARG A 37 -47.55 31.65 -35.79
CA ARG A 37 -48.93 31.38 -36.27
C ARG A 37 -49.45 30.04 -35.77
N ARG A 38 -50.49 30.12 -34.93
CA ARG A 38 -51.36 28.99 -34.55
C ARG A 38 -52.13 28.52 -35.79
N ARG A 39 -51.95 27.26 -36.20
CA ARG A 39 -52.98 26.50 -36.92
C ARG A 39 -52.97 25.04 -36.44
N ARG A 40 -53.96 24.69 -35.61
CA ARG A 40 -54.39 23.31 -35.42
C ARG A 40 -54.98 22.82 -36.74
N ARG A 41 -54.48 21.72 -37.29
CA ARG A 41 -55.28 20.71 -38.01
C ARG A 41 -54.46 19.42 -38.17
N HIS A 42 -55.15 18.33 -37.86
CA HIS A 42 -54.68 16.96 -37.77
C HIS A 42 -54.08 16.39 -39.06
N ARG A 43 -53.35 15.27 -38.85
CA ARG A 43 -52.90 14.24 -39.80
C ARG A 43 -51.55 14.52 -40.48
N ARG A 44 -50.50 13.89 -39.96
CA ARG A 44 -50.09 12.55 -40.42
C ARG A 44 -49.00 12.00 -39.52
N HIS A 45 -49.19 10.74 -39.12
CA HIS A 45 -48.18 9.88 -38.54
C HIS A 45 -46.90 9.93 -39.37
N ARG A 46 -45.88 10.60 -38.86
CA ARG A 46 -44.48 10.20 -39.01
C ARG A 46 -43.86 10.35 -37.63
N ARG A 47 -44.17 9.39 -36.76
CA ARG A 47 -43.21 9.00 -35.75
C ARG A 47 -41.98 8.55 -36.54
N ARG A 48 -40.98 9.43 -36.69
CA ARG A 48 -39.61 8.96 -36.61
C ARG A 48 -39.46 8.49 -35.17
N SER A 49 -39.97 7.29 -34.91
CA SER A 49 -39.62 6.54 -33.73
C SER A 49 -38.12 6.33 -33.90
N GLY A 50 -37.30 7.05 -33.14
CA GLY A 50 -36.01 6.47 -32.80
C GLY A 50 -36.39 5.17 -32.11
N GLU A 51 -36.19 4.04 -32.79
CA GLU A 51 -36.45 2.74 -32.19
C GLU A 51 -35.51 2.61 -30.98
N ASP A 52 -36.09 2.55 -29.81
CA ASP A 52 -35.37 2.42 -28.55
C ASP A 52 -34.90 0.96 -28.41
N HIS A 53 -33.84 0.63 -29.14
CA HIS A 53 -33.26 -0.71 -29.16
C HIS A 53 -32.61 -1.07 -27.83
N ILE A 54 -32.11 -0.05 -27.12
CA ILE A 54 -31.40 -0.19 -25.85
C ILE A 54 -32.36 -0.61 -24.73
N SER A 55 -33.57 -0.07 -24.70
CA SER A 55 -34.62 -0.49 -23.76
C SER A 55 -35.25 -1.83 -24.08
N GLY A 56 -35.07 -2.38 -25.29
CA GLY A 56 -35.66 -3.65 -25.70
C GLY A 56 -34.92 -4.89 -25.18
N HIS A 57 -33.71 -4.73 -24.66
CA HIS A 57 -32.86 -5.85 -24.24
C HIS A 57 -33.38 -6.59 -22.97
N PRO A 58 -32.97 -7.86 -22.77
CA PRO A 58 -33.16 -8.59 -21.52
C PRO A 58 -32.46 -7.90 -20.34
N ASP A 59 -33.03 -8.05 -19.15
CA ASP A 59 -32.55 -7.40 -17.93
C ASP A 59 -31.10 -7.79 -17.58
N GLU A 60 -30.64 -8.99 -17.98
CA GLU A 60 -29.25 -9.45 -17.80
C GLU A 60 -28.22 -8.60 -18.58
N LEU A 61 -28.57 -8.20 -19.81
CA LEU A 61 -27.71 -7.31 -20.59
C LEU A 61 -27.72 -5.89 -20.01
N LEU A 62 -28.86 -5.45 -19.49
CA LEU A 62 -28.98 -4.17 -18.80
C LEU A 62 -28.15 -4.16 -17.49
N HIS A 63 -28.19 -5.24 -16.70
CA HIS A 63 -27.30 -5.42 -15.54
C HIS A 63 -25.84 -5.32 -15.95
N THR A 64 -25.47 -6.02 -17.03
CA THR A 64 -24.09 -6.00 -17.52
C THR A 64 -23.67 -4.58 -17.89
N ILE A 65 -24.48 -3.84 -18.66
CA ILE A 65 -24.16 -2.45 -19.03
C ILE A 65 -24.02 -1.57 -17.79
N LEU A 66 -24.93 -1.67 -16.83
CA LEU A 66 -24.91 -0.85 -15.62
C LEU A 66 -23.71 -1.17 -14.71
N LEU A 67 -23.33 -2.45 -14.59
CA LEU A 67 -22.13 -2.87 -13.87
C LEU A 67 -20.86 -2.33 -14.52
N HIS A 68 -20.80 -2.34 -15.86
CA HIS A 68 -19.66 -1.80 -16.60
C HIS A 68 -19.49 -0.28 -16.45
N LEU A 69 -20.50 0.45 -15.95
CA LEU A 69 -20.34 1.86 -15.61
C LEU A 69 -19.48 2.06 -14.35
N GLY A 70 -19.29 1.02 -13.52
CA GLY A 70 -18.42 1.06 -12.34
C GLY A 70 -18.83 2.08 -11.28
N SER A 71 -20.05 2.62 -11.36
CA SER A 71 -20.56 3.62 -10.43
C SER A 71 -22.08 3.57 -10.29
N ALA A 72 -22.53 3.46 -9.04
CA ALA A 72 -23.93 3.57 -8.64
C ALA A 72 -24.59 4.84 -9.17
N ARG A 73 -23.87 5.97 -9.12
CA ARG A 73 -24.36 7.26 -9.62
C ARG A 73 -24.52 7.25 -11.14
N ALA A 74 -23.53 6.71 -11.86
CA ALA A 74 -23.61 6.61 -13.31
C ALA A 74 -24.75 5.67 -13.72
N ALA A 75 -24.89 4.51 -13.07
CA ALA A 75 -25.98 3.58 -13.28
C ALA A 75 -27.37 4.22 -13.08
N ALA A 76 -27.55 4.94 -11.97
CA ALA A 76 -28.78 5.69 -11.68
C ALA A 76 -29.06 6.78 -12.74
N ARG A 77 -28.04 7.52 -13.18
CA ARG A 77 -28.19 8.56 -14.21
C ARG A 77 -28.56 7.97 -15.58
N THR A 78 -28.01 6.81 -15.92
CA THR A 78 -28.31 6.12 -17.19
C THR A 78 -29.76 5.66 -17.25
N CYS A 79 -30.44 5.51 -16.10
CA CYS A 79 -31.88 5.24 -16.06
C CYS A 79 -32.76 6.38 -16.61
N VAL A 80 -32.19 7.55 -16.93
CA VAL A 80 -32.91 8.62 -17.67
C VAL A 80 -33.14 8.22 -19.13
N LEU A 81 -32.29 7.36 -19.69
CA LEU A 81 -32.46 6.87 -21.07
C LEU A 81 -33.76 6.06 -21.22
N SER A 82 -34.20 5.36 -20.16
CA SER A 82 -35.43 4.58 -20.17
C SER A 82 -35.94 4.20 -18.77
N ARG A 83 -37.27 4.20 -18.62
CA ARG A 83 -37.91 3.77 -17.36
C ARG A 83 -37.64 2.30 -17.03
N ARG A 84 -37.37 1.44 -18.04
CA ARG A 84 -37.06 0.02 -17.84
C ARG A 84 -35.76 -0.22 -17.07
N TRP A 85 -34.86 0.75 -17.03
CA TRP A 85 -33.57 0.59 -16.39
C TRP A 85 -33.65 0.83 -14.88
N ARG A 86 -34.70 1.52 -14.39
CA ARG A 86 -34.86 1.81 -12.96
C ARG A 86 -35.02 0.56 -12.09
N PRO A 87 -35.89 -0.42 -12.45
CA PRO A 87 -35.99 -1.66 -11.69
C PRO A 87 -34.71 -2.50 -11.74
N VAL A 88 -33.96 -2.41 -12.84
CA VAL A 88 -32.70 -3.14 -13.06
C VAL A 88 -31.58 -2.57 -12.17
N TRP A 89 -31.49 -1.24 -12.06
CA TRP A 89 -30.51 -0.56 -11.19
C TRP A 89 -30.66 -0.98 -9.71
N VAL A 90 -31.88 -1.01 -9.17
CA VAL A 90 -32.11 -1.28 -7.74
C VAL A 90 -31.84 -2.74 -7.32
N HIS A 91 -31.48 -3.61 -8.27
CA HIS A 91 -31.11 -5.02 -8.04
C HIS A 91 -29.66 -5.31 -8.42
N LEU A 92 -28.81 -4.30 -8.63
CA LEU A 92 -27.41 -4.57 -8.93
C LEU A 92 -26.72 -5.31 -7.77
N PRO A 93 -25.83 -6.28 -8.07
CA PRO A 93 -25.07 -6.99 -7.05
C PRO A 93 -24.04 -6.09 -6.35
N GLU A 94 -23.68 -4.95 -6.95
CA GLU A 94 -22.63 -4.08 -6.42
C GLU A 94 -23.05 -2.60 -6.46
N LEU A 95 -22.78 -1.88 -5.36
CA LEU A 95 -22.96 -0.43 -5.27
C LEU A 95 -21.61 0.24 -5.04
N VAL A 96 -21.07 0.87 -6.08
CA VAL A 96 -19.79 1.58 -6.03
C VAL A 96 -19.98 3.10 -6.10
N PHE A 97 -19.55 3.80 -5.06
CA PHE A 97 -19.55 5.26 -4.96
C PHE A 97 -18.10 5.72 -4.84
N GLY A 98 -17.53 6.22 -5.92
CA GLY A 98 -16.16 6.75 -5.94
C GLY A 98 -15.97 7.81 -7.01
N ASN A 99 -14.76 8.37 -7.09
CA ASN A 99 -14.39 9.36 -8.10
C ASN A 99 -13.81 8.69 -9.35
N ALA A 100 -14.59 7.84 -10.01
CA ALA A 100 -14.12 7.07 -11.18
C ALA A 100 -14.38 7.75 -12.53
N SER A 101 -14.89 8.99 -12.57
CA SER A 101 -15.12 9.70 -13.84
C SER A 101 -14.27 10.96 -13.93
N HIS A 102 -13.23 10.94 -14.78
CA HIS A 102 -12.46 12.13 -15.16
C HIS A 102 -13.28 13.18 -15.93
N ASP A 103 -14.49 12.84 -16.39
CA ASP A 103 -15.28 13.66 -17.31
C ASP A 103 -16.29 14.61 -16.65
N ALA A 104 -16.41 14.61 -15.31
CA ALA A 104 -17.30 15.52 -14.58
C ALA A 104 -16.60 16.13 -13.36
N PRO A 105 -16.86 17.40 -13.02
CA PRO A 105 -16.36 17.98 -11.78
C PRO A 105 -16.84 17.14 -10.58
N PRO A 106 -15.99 16.90 -9.58
CA PRO A 106 -16.36 16.08 -8.44
C PRO A 106 -17.60 16.67 -7.76
N PRO A 107 -18.58 15.84 -7.36
CA PRO A 107 -19.75 16.33 -6.66
C PRO A 107 -19.34 17.06 -5.37
N THR A 108 -20.12 18.06 -4.96
CA THR A 108 -19.93 18.65 -3.64
C THR A 108 -20.06 17.55 -2.57
N PRO A 109 -19.38 17.69 -1.41
CA PRO A 109 -19.42 16.69 -0.34
C PRO A 109 -20.85 16.29 0.03
N THR A 110 -21.72 17.28 0.26
CA THR A 110 -23.13 17.07 0.60
C THR A 110 -23.89 16.34 -0.51
N SER A 111 -23.70 16.73 -1.77
CA SER A 111 -24.36 16.06 -2.91
C SER A 111 -23.91 14.60 -3.05
N PHE A 112 -22.65 14.30 -2.74
CA PHE A 112 -22.17 12.93 -2.69
C PHE A 112 -22.87 12.13 -1.59
N LEU A 113 -22.92 12.65 -0.36
CA LEU A 113 -23.58 12.00 0.78
C LEU A 113 -25.05 11.72 0.48
N ASP A 114 -25.78 12.72 -0.01
CA ASP A 114 -27.21 12.59 -0.32
C ASP A 114 -27.45 11.59 -1.45
N ALA A 115 -26.52 11.48 -2.41
CA ALA A 115 -26.59 10.47 -3.46
C ALA A 115 -26.37 9.05 -2.92
N VAL A 116 -25.48 8.86 -1.94
CA VAL A 116 -25.30 7.59 -1.24
C VAL A 116 -26.59 7.24 -0.48
N ASP A 117 -27.09 8.17 0.36
CA ASP A 117 -28.32 7.98 1.13
C ASP A 117 -29.52 7.63 0.23
N SER A 118 -29.68 8.35 -0.88
CA SER A 118 -30.76 8.11 -1.85
C SER A 118 -30.63 6.76 -2.56
N ALA A 119 -29.41 6.31 -2.86
CA ALA A 119 -29.19 5.04 -3.52
C ALA A 119 -29.40 3.85 -2.57
N LEU A 120 -28.90 3.94 -1.32
CA LEU A 120 -29.13 2.92 -0.30
C LEU A 120 -30.61 2.78 0.05
N SER A 121 -31.33 3.90 0.16
CA SER A 121 -32.78 3.89 0.41
C SER A 121 -33.61 3.36 -0.78
N ALA A 122 -33.12 3.52 -2.01
CA ALA A 122 -33.78 3.00 -3.21
C ALA A 122 -33.46 1.52 -3.49
N TYR A 123 -32.41 0.97 -2.89
CA TYR A 123 -31.96 -0.40 -3.14
C TYR A 123 -33.01 -1.43 -2.70
N ALA A 124 -33.40 -2.33 -3.61
CA ALA A 124 -34.53 -3.22 -3.40
C ALA A 124 -34.12 -4.68 -3.15
N ALA A 125 -32.97 -5.12 -3.65
CA ALA A 125 -32.56 -6.51 -3.52
C ALA A 125 -32.28 -6.91 -2.06
N PRO A 126 -32.59 -8.16 -1.67
CA PRO A 126 -32.38 -8.65 -0.30
C PRO A 126 -30.91 -8.79 0.06
N THR A 127 -30.03 -8.87 -0.93
CA THR A 127 -28.61 -9.17 -0.77
C THR A 127 -27.79 -8.32 -1.72
N LEU A 128 -26.72 -7.74 -1.19
CA LEU A 128 -25.73 -6.96 -1.94
C LEU A 128 -24.38 -7.67 -1.83
N GLU A 129 -23.72 -7.93 -2.96
CA GLU A 129 -22.41 -8.59 -2.99
C GLU A 129 -21.31 -7.63 -2.56
N ALA A 130 -21.35 -6.36 -3.00
CA ALA A 130 -20.37 -5.36 -2.57
C ALA A 130 -20.98 -3.96 -2.37
N LEU A 131 -20.60 -3.31 -1.27
CA LEU A 131 -20.82 -1.89 -1.01
C LEU A 131 -19.46 -1.19 -0.90
N VAL A 132 -19.16 -0.32 -1.84
CA VAL A 132 -17.91 0.45 -1.88
C VAL A 132 -18.23 1.94 -1.83
N VAL A 133 -17.82 2.61 -0.77
CA VAL A 133 -17.98 4.06 -0.59
C VAL A 133 -16.62 4.69 -0.36
N VAL A 134 -16.12 5.36 -1.39
CA VAL A 134 -14.86 6.10 -1.40
C VAL A 134 -15.16 7.59 -1.48
N MET A 135 -14.90 8.30 -0.39
CA MET A 135 -15.14 9.72 -0.30
C MET A 135 -14.16 10.50 -1.20
N PRO A 136 -14.64 11.49 -1.98
CA PRO A 136 -13.77 12.37 -2.75
C PRO A 136 -12.82 13.16 -1.82
N THR A 137 -11.56 13.35 -2.22
CA THR A 137 -10.55 14.10 -1.45
C THR A 137 -10.95 15.55 -1.16
N ALA A 138 -11.74 16.18 -2.04
CA ALA A 138 -12.30 17.52 -1.83
C ALA A 138 -13.37 17.61 -0.71
N ALA A 139 -13.76 16.48 -0.11
CA ALA A 139 -14.80 16.36 0.93
C ALA A 139 -14.26 16.14 2.35
N SER A 140 -12.95 16.31 2.57
CA SER A 140 -12.21 15.83 3.74
C SER A 140 -12.70 16.37 5.10
N HIS A 141 -13.20 17.60 5.18
CA HIS A 141 -13.28 18.27 6.49
C HIS A 141 -14.58 18.06 7.29
N ASP A 142 -15.77 17.87 6.66
CA ASP A 142 -17.04 18.06 7.41
C ASP A 142 -17.97 16.84 7.56
N VAL A 143 -17.63 15.65 7.06
CA VAL A 143 -18.52 14.48 7.27
C VAL A 143 -18.52 14.05 8.74
N PRO A 144 -19.68 14.04 9.45
CA PRO A 144 -19.77 13.52 10.81
C PRO A 144 -20.02 12.02 10.83
N ALA A 145 -19.54 11.31 11.85
CA ALA A 145 -19.73 9.85 12.00
C ALA A 145 -21.22 9.44 11.94
N GLY A 146 -22.11 10.27 12.52
CA GLY A 146 -23.55 10.02 12.53
C GLY A 146 -24.20 9.93 11.14
N ARG A 147 -23.62 10.56 10.10
CA ARG A 147 -24.11 10.42 8.71
C ARG A 147 -23.70 9.09 8.08
N VAL A 148 -22.65 8.45 8.58
CA VAL A 148 -22.14 7.18 8.06
C VAL A 148 -22.75 5.98 8.78
N ALA A 149 -23.16 6.14 10.05
CA ALA A 149 -23.77 5.07 10.82
C ALA A 149 -24.96 4.37 10.12
N PRO A 150 -25.90 5.07 9.44
CA PRO A 150 -26.96 4.41 8.66
C PRO A 150 -26.43 3.52 7.52
N TRP A 151 -25.30 3.87 6.90
CA TRP A 151 -24.70 3.06 5.84
C TRP A 151 -24.17 1.74 6.37
N LEU A 152 -23.56 1.75 7.57
CA LEU A 152 -23.11 0.53 8.24
C LEU A 152 -24.28 -0.36 8.68
N ARG A 153 -25.41 0.23 9.10
CA ARG A 153 -26.64 -0.54 9.39
C ARG A 153 -27.20 -1.20 8.14
N PHE A 154 -27.29 -0.45 7.03
CA PHE A 154 -27.66 -1.03 5.74
C PHE A 154 -26.71 -2.16 5.33
N ALA A 155 -25.39 -1.96 5.50
CA ALA A 155 -24.40 -2.97 5.16
C ALA A 155 -24.58 -4.25 5.99
N ALA A 156 -24.83 -4.12 7.29
CA ALA A 156 -25.05 -5.27 8.15
C ALA A 156 -26.28 -6.10 7.74
N GLU A 157 -27.34 -5.46 7.25
CA GLU A 157 -28.55 -6.14 6.79
C GLU A 157 -28.39 -6.78 5.41
N ARG A 158 -27.68 -6.12 4.49
CA ARG A 158 -27.73 -6.47 3.05
C ARG A 158 -26.43 -7.04 2.50
N VAL A 159 -25.26 -6.65 3.00
CA VAL A 159 -23.96 -6.99 2.39
C VAL A 159 -23.56 -8.44 2.73
N ALA A 160 -23.24 -9.20 1.68
CA ALA A 160 -22.87 -10.61 1.75
C ALA A 160 -21.47 -10.93 1.17
N GLY A 161 -20.74 -9.89 0.74
CA GLY A 161 -19.36 -9.97 0.27
C GLY A 161 -18.56 -8.84 0.87
N ASP A 162 -18.35 -7.76 0.13
CA ASP A 162 -17.35 -6.74 0.44
C ASP A 162 -17.98 -5.45 0.97
N LEU A 163 -17.51 -4.99 2.11
CA LEU A 163 -17.82 -3.67 2.66
C LEU A 163 -16.56 -2.81 2.65
N VAL A 164 -16.54 -1.76 1.84
CA VAL A 164 -15.42 -0.81 1.76
C VAL A 164 -15.94 0.59 2.06
N LEU A 165 -15.37 1.21 3.09
CA LEU A 165 -15.63 2.59 3.46
C LEU A 165 -14.31 3.33 3.58
N PHE A 166 -14.12 4.37 2.78
CA PHE A 166 -12.88 5.13 2.77
C PHE A 166 -13.16 6.62 2.98
N MET A 167 -12.75 7.13 4.13
CA MET A 167 -12.76 8.56 4.44
C MET A 167 -11.43 9.19 4.02
N PRO A 168 -11.42 10.40 3.43
CA PRO A 168 -10.19 11.01 2.96
C PRO A 168 -9.39 11.50 4.17
N SER A 169 -8.07 11.29 4.14
CA SER A 169 -7.18 11.97 5.08
C SER A 169 -6.96 13.42 4.61
N PRO A 170 -6.98 14.42 5.50
CA PRO A 170 -6.74 15.82 5.13
C PRO A 170 -5.32 16.07 4.58
N ARG A 171 -4.43 15.07 4.58
CA ARG A 171 -3.04 15.18 4.11
C ARG A 171 -2.67 14.24 2.96
N SER A 172 -3.57 13.37 2.48
CA SER A 172 -3.20 12.50 1.35
C SER A 172 -3.21 13.30 0.05
N ARG A 173 -2.06 13.31 -0.64
CA ARG A 173 -1.90 13.83 -2.00
C ARG A 173 -2.20 12.76 -3.06
N PHE A 174 -2.54 11.54 -2.66
CA PHE A 174 -2.71 10.39 -3.56
C PHE A 174 -4.17 10.14 -3.93
N ASP A 175 -4.35 9.46 -5.07
CA ASP A 175 -5.65 8.94 -5.49
C ASP A 175 -6.08 7.83 -4.52
N PRO A 176 -7.27 7.92 -3.88
CA PRO A 176 -7.77 6.93 -2.93
C PRO A 176 -7.77 5.49 -3.46
N ILE A 177 -7.88 5.30 -4.78
CA ILE A 177 -7.90 3.97 -5.41
C ILE A 177 -6.51 3.33 -5.40
N HIS A 178 -5.43 4.12 -5.54
CA HIS A 178 -4.05 3.61 -5.44
C HIS A 178 -3.70 3.22 -4.00
N GLU A 179 -4.25 3.91 -2.99
CA GLU A 179 -4.07 3.55 -1.57
C GLU A 179 -4.71 2.20 -1.18
N LEU A 180 -5.65 1.67 -1.98
CA LEU A 180 -6.24 0.34 -1.79
C LEU A 180 -5.33 -0.79 -2.33
N GLU A 181 -4.42 -0.49 -3.25
CA GLU A 181 -3.53 -1.45 -3.93
C GLU A 181 -2.12 -1.55 -3.32
N VAL A 182 -1.68 -0.56 -2.53
CA VAL A 182 -0.25 -0.45 -2.11
C VAL A 182 -0.06 -0.72 -0.61
N ASP A 183 0.80 -1.70 -0.29
CA ASP A 183 1.21 -2.12 1.06
C ASP A 183 2.25 -1.19 1.75
N TYR A 184 2.40 0.07 1.31
CA TYR A 184 3.48 0.94 1.82
C TYR A 184 3.11 1.58 3.17
N TRP A 185 3.67 1.04 4.25
CA TRP A 185 3.58 1.59 5.61
C TRP A 185 4.25 2.96 5.80
N GLN A 186 5.15 3.37 4.88
CA GLN A 186 6.01 4.54 5.08
C GLN A 186 5.28 5.90 5.09
N GLU A 187 4.12 6.02 4.43
CA GLU A 187 3.39 7.30 4.39
C GLU A 187 2.26 7.40 5.43
N LEU A 188 1.74 6.26 5.89
CA LEU A 188 0.74 6.20 6.96
C LEU A 188 1.33 6.53 8.33
N SER A 189 2.61 6.20 8.58
CA SER A 189 3.27 6.51 9.86
C SER A 189 3.43 8.02 10.09
N SER A 190 3.78 8.77 9.03
CA SER A 190 3.99 10.22 9.08
C SER A 190 2.73 11.02 9.45
N SER A 191 1.53 10.46 9.24
CA SER A 191 0.26 11.17 9.44
C SER A 191 -0.41 10.92 10.80
N ILE A 192 0.05 9.95 11.60
CA ILE A 192 -0.46 9.66 12.96
C ILE A 192 0.21 10.54 14.05
N LEU A 193 1.26 11.28 13.71
CA LEU A 193 2.19 11.92 14.66
C LEU A 193 1.77 13.28 15.26
N LEU A 194 0.53 13.76 15.09
CA LEU A 194 0.11 14.99 15.75
C LEU A 194 -0.96 14.71 16.78
N GLY A 195 -0.57 14.89 18.05
CA GLY A 195 -1.46 14.82 19.20
C GLY A 195 -2.63 15.77 19.03
N HIS A 196 -3.82 15.20 18.93
CA HIS A 196 -5.07 15.92 19.03
C HIS A 196 -5.89 15.35 20.19
N THR A 197 -6.60 16.25 20.86
CA THR A 197 -7.51 15.96 21.97
C THR A 197 -8.74 15.19 21.47
N TRP A 198 -9.08 14.11 22.16
CA TRP A 198 -10.07 13.11 21.77
C TRP A 198 -11.50 13.51 22.21
N GLU A 199 -12.11 14.49 21.54
CA GLU A 199 -13.57 14.67 21.60
C GLU A 199 -14.21 14.06 20.34
N GLY A 200 -13.93 12.76 20.15
CA GLY A 200 -14.23 12.05 18.91
C GLY A 200 -15.68 11.58 18.78
N ALA A 201 -16.26 11.75 17.59
CA ALA A 201 -17.59 11.22 17.28
C ALA A 201 -17.58 9.68 17.27
N VAL A 202 -18.58 9.06 17.91
CA VAL A 202 -18.70 7.59 17.98
C VAL A 202 -19.35 7.04 16.72
N LEU A 203 -18.71 6.05 16.11
CA LEU A 203 -19.22 5.28 14.98
C LEU A 203 -19.42 3.83 15.42
N GLU A 204 -20.66 3.36 15.41
CA GLU A 204 -20.97 1.96 15.71
C GLU A 204 -20.89 1.11 14.44
N LEU A 205 -20.13 0.01 14.50
CA LEU A 205 -20.08 -1.02 13.48
C LEU A 205 -20.96 -2.20 13.91
N PRO A 206 -22.11 -2.43 13.25
CA PRO A 206 -22.96 -3.58 13.53
C PRO A 206 -22.32 -4.88 13.04
N THR A 207 -22.81 -6.00 13.57
CA THR A 207 -22.35 -7.34 13.19
C THR A 207 -22.77 -7.65 11.75
N CYS A 208 -21.86 -7.45 10.81
CA CYS A 208 -22.06 -7.74 9.39
C CYS A 208 -21.87 -9.24 9.15
N GLU A 209 -22.80 -10.07 9.63
CA GLU A 209 -22.65 -11.53 9.72
C GLU A 209 -22.27 -12.21 8.39
N ARG A 210 -22.79 -11.67 7.27
CA ARG A 210 -22.62 -12.23 5.93
C ARG A 210 -21.45 -11.61 5.16
N ALA A 211 -20.87 -10.52 5.66
CA ALA A 211 -19.75 -9.87 5.00
C ALA A 211 -18.50 -10.75 5.09
N LYS A 212 -17.83 -10.94 3.95
CA LYS A 212 -16.59 -11.70 3.82
C LYS A 212 -15.38 -10.82 4.01
N THR A 213 -15.46 -9.56 3.58
CA THR A 213 -14.40 -8.58 3.75
C THR A 213 -14.96 -7.26 4.28
N ILE A 214 -14.24 -6.64 5.21
CA ILE A 214 -14.57 -5.31 5.73
C ILE A 214 -13.29 -4.49 5.70
N THR A 215 -13.30 -3.39 4.94
CA THR A 215 -12.22 -2.41 4.88
C THR A 215 -12.75 -1.04 5.25
N LEU A 216 -12.30 -0.52 6.40
CA LEU A 216 -12.71 0.77 6.93
C LEU A 216 -11.47 1.66 7.05
N ARG A 217 -11.42 2.75 6.29
CA ARG A 217 -10.54 3.88 6.58
C ARG A 217 -11.36 5.01 7.17
N LEU A 218 -11.18 5.25 8.46
CA LEU A 218 -11.95 6.21 9.23
C LEU A 218 -11.20 7.56 9.33
N LYS A 219 -11.89 8.60 9.76
CA LYS A 219 -11.19 9.82 10.18
C LYS A 219 -10.48 9.57 11.51
N GLN A 220 -9.36 10.27 11.74
CA GLN A 220 -8.53 10.07 12.93
C GLN A 220 -9.25 10.38 14.24
N ASP A 221 -10.21 11.29 14.21
CA ASP A 221 -11.04 11.73 15.33
C ASP A 221 -12.27 10.83 15.58
N TRP A 222 -12.48 9.77 14.80
CA TRP A 222 -13.64 8.89 15.00
C TRP A 222 -13.32 7.74 15.95
N ARG A 223 -14.22 7.51 16.91
CA ARG A 223 -14.18 6.36 17.81
C ARG A 223 -15.05 5.24 17.26
N LEU A 224 -14.43 4.18 16.78
CA LEU A 224 -15.10 2.97 16.37
C LEU A 224 -15.54 2.19 17.61
N ARG A 225 -16.83 1.83 17.67
CA ARG A 225 -17.39 0.89 18.63
C ARG A 225 -17.99 -0.30 17.91
N LEU A 226 -17.78 -1.47 18.47
CA LEU A 226 -18.32 -2.72 17.93
C LEU A 226 -19.57 -3.11 18.68
N TRP A 227 -20.57 -3.65 17.97
CA TRP A 227 -21.74 -4.21 18.63
C TRP A 227 -21.33 -5.43 19.47
N ARG A 228 -21.60 -5.40 20.77
CA ARG A 228 -21.18 -6.44 21.73
C ARG A 228 -21.88 -7.79 21.59
N ALA A 229 -22.88 -7.89 20.72
CA ALA A 229 -23.73 -9.06 20.56
C ALA A 229 -23.73 -9.47 19.08
N GLY A 230 -23.17 -10.64 18.79
CA GLY A 230 -23.08 -11.19 17.44
C GLY A 230 -21.65 -11.52 17.02
N ALA A 231 -21.51 -12.41 16.04
CA ALA A 231 -20.23 -12.79 15.45
C ALA A 231 -20.22 -12.46 13.95
N PHE A 232 -19.09 -11.98 13.46
CA PHE A 232 -18.81 -11.83 12.04
C PHE A 232 -18.56 -13.20 11.42
N ALA A 233 -19.64 -13.97 11.24
CA ALA A 233 -19.61 -15.40 10.93
C ALA A 233 -18.96 -15.74 9.57
N ALA A 234 -19.00 -14.84 8.59
CA ALA A 234 -18.39 -15.06 7.27
C ALA A 234 -17.07 -14.30 7.05
N LEU A 235 -16.62 -13.49 8.02
CA LEU A 235 -15.55 -12.52 7.82
C LEU A 235 -14.18 -13.21 7.75
N ALA A 236 -13.55 -13.10 6.58
CA ALA A 236 -12.24 -13.66 6.29
C ALA A 236 -11.13 -12.60 6.28
N SER A 237 -11.44 -11.34 5.95
CA SER A 237 -10.47 -10.24 5.91
C SER A 237 -11.04 -8.98 6.55
N LEU A 238 -10.32 -8.44 7.55
CA LEU A 238 -10.69 -7.21 8.25
C LEU A 238 -9.54 -6.21 8.19
N ARG A 239 -9.83 -5.01 7.68
CA ARG A 239 -8.88 -3.90 7.61
C ARG A 239 -9.49 -2.66 8.25
N ILE A 240 -8.89 -2.19 9.33
CA ILE A 240 -9.29 -0.94 10.01
C ILE A 240 -8.09 -0.01 10.00
N LEU A 241 -8.23 1.11 9.30
CA LEU A 241 -7.20 2.11 9.09
C LEU A 241 -7.68 3.46 9.64
N CYS A 242 -6.83 4.10 10.45
CA CYS A 242 -7.12 5.32 11.20
C CYS A 242 -8.31 5.19 12.17
N GLY A 243 -8.50 6.23 12.99
CA GLY A 243 -9.51 6.27 14.05
C GLY A 243 -9.00 5.70 15.39
N CYS A 244 -9.90 5.64 16.37
CA CYS A 244 -9.64 5.05 17.68
C CYS A 244 -10.66 4.02 18.12
N MET A 245 -10.25 3.17 19.04
CA MET A 245 -11.11 2.17 19.67
C MET A 245 -10.61 1.83 21.09
N GLU A 246 -11.43 1.14 21.88
CA GLU A 246 -10.98 0.61 23.17
C GLU A 246 -10.12 -0.65 22.97
N GLY A 247 -9.08 -0.85 23.78
CA GLY A 247 -8.25 -2.06 23.71
C GLY A 247 -9.02 -3.35 24.06
N SER A 248 -10.02 -3.24 24.94
CA SER A 248 -10.97 -4.31 25.27
C SER A 248 -11.83 -4.70 24.06
N GLU A 249 -12.30 -3.72 23.28
CA GLU A 249 -13.08 -3.95 22.05
C GLU A 249 -12.22 -4.59 20.96
N LEU A 250 -10.96 -4.17 20.81
CA LEU A 250 -10.01 -4.79 19.88
C LEU A 250 -9.75 -6.25 20.27
N THR A 251 -9.53 -6.51 21.55
CA THR A 251 -9.34 -7.89 22.06
C THR A 251 -10.59 -8.74 21.81
N ALA A 252 -11.77 -8.22 22.12
CA ALA A 252 -13.04 -8.93 21.91
C ALA A 252 -13.30 -9.22 20.43
N LEU A 253 -13.01 -8.26 19.54
CA LEU A 253 -13.17 -8.40 18.09
C LEU A 253 -12.46 -9.64 17.55
N VAL A 254 -11.17 -9.75 17.85
CA VAL A 254 -10.34 -10.83 17.32
C VAL A 254 -10.61 -12.14 18.08
N CYS A 255 -10.68 -12.10 19.41
CA CYS A 255 -10.75 -13.33 20.21
C CYS A 255 -12.12 -13.99 20.22
N THR A 256 -13.20 -13.23 19.99
CA THR A 256 -14.58 -13.75 20.17
C THR A 256 -15.49 -13.54 18.98
N GLN A 257 -15.36 -12.43 18.24
CA GLN A 257 -16.35 -12.07 17.23
C GLN A 257 -16.00 -12.54 15.81
N CYS A 258 -14.75 -12.94 15.53
CA CYS A 258 -14.28 -13.26 14.17
C CYS A 258 -13.68 -14.68 14.06
N PRO A 259 -14.51 -15.75 14.07
CA PRO A 259 -14.03 -17.14 14.17
C PRO A 259 -13.29 -17.69 12.93
N TYR A 260 -13.49 -17.09 11.75
CA TYR A 260 -12.89 -17.54 10.48
C TYR A 260 -11.93 -16.52 9.87
N LEU A 261 -11.50 -15.52 10.65
CA LEU A 261 -10.65 -14.46 10.17
C LEU A 261 -9.30 -15.00 9.72
N LYS A 262 -8.92 -14.74 8.47
CA LYS A 262 -7.63 -15.14 7.89
C LYS A 262 -6.66 -13.97 7.81
N GLU A 263 -7.15 -12.78 7.54
CA GLU A 263 -6.35 -11.56 7.43
C GLU A 263 -6.87 -10.47 8.37
N LEU A 264 -5.96 -9.87 9.13
CA LEU A 264 -6.24 -8.73 9.99
C LEU A 264 -5.20 -7.63 9.74
N ARG A 265 -5.68 -6.45 9.32
CA ARG A 265 -4.88 -5.23 9.23
C ARG A 265 -5.43 -4.16 10.14
N LEU A 266 -4.62 -3.71 11.11
CA LEU A 266 -5.00 -2.68 12.06
C LEU A 266 -4.00 -1.52 12.02
N CYS A 267 -4.50 -0.31 11.85
CA CYS A 267 -3.73 0.92 11.98
C CYS A 267 -4.58 1.92 12.78
N VAL A 268 -4.56 1.84 14.11
CA VAL A 268 -5.50 2.58 14.98
C VAL A 268 -4.80 3.11 16.23
N THR A 269 -5.45 4.02 16.95
CA THR A 269 -4.99 4.46 18.26
C THR A 269 -5.93 3.99 19.35
N LEU A 270 -5.41 3.46 20.45
CA LEU A 270 -6.25 3.13 21.60
C LEU A 270 -6.66 4.41 22.32
N VAL A 271 -7.93 4.47 22.74
CA VAL A 271 -8.48 5.62 23.49
C VAL A 271 -7.70 5.82 24.80
N ASP A 272 -7.47 4.72 25.51
CA ASP A 272 -6.66 4.66 26.72
C ASP A 272 -5.58 3.59 26.55
N ALA A 273 -4.43 3.83 27.18
CA ALA A 273 -3.35 2.86 27.14
C ALA A 273 -3.79 1.54 27.81
N SER A 274 -3.73 0.44 27.08
CA SER A 274 -4.34 -0.83 27.51
C SER A 274 -3.60 -2.07 26.99
N ASP A 275 -3.84 -3.19 27.66
CA ASP A 275 -3.34 -4.50 27.23
C ASP A 275 -4.21 -5.06 26.10
N VAL A 276 -3.57 -5.69 25.12
CA VAL A 276 -4.22 -6.23 23.93
C VAL A 276 -3.85 -7.70 23.74
N SER A 277 -4.88 -8.55 23.58
CA SER A 277 -4.69 -9.97 23.24
C SER A 277 -5.32 -10.28 21.89
N ILE A 278 -4.56 -10.96 21.03
CA ILE A 278 -4.95 -11.40 19.69
C ILE A 278 -4.83 -12.92 19.67
N ARG A 279 -5.94 -13.62 19.91
CA ARG A 279 -6.02 -15.08 19.91
C ARG A 279 -6.93 -15.54 18.79
N SER A 280 -6.39 -16.29 17.83
CA SER A 280 -7.17 -16.79 16.68
C SER A 280 -6.54 -18.04 16.08
N ASP A 281 -7.34 -19.08 15.90
CA ASP A 281 -6.92 -20.35 15.29
C ASP A 281 -6.95 -20.32 13.76
N SER A 282 -7.60 -19.31 13.16
CA SER A 282 -7.77 -19.17 11.71
C SER A 282 -6.82 -18.16 11.07
N LEU A 283 -6.25 -17.23 11.85
CA LEU A 283 -5.48 -16.10 11.34
C LEU A 283 -4.17 -16.56 10.69
N GLN A 284 -3.95 -16.10 9.45
CA GLN A 284 -2.78 -16.41 8.61
C GLN A 284 -1.92 -15.18 8.35
N SER A 285 -2.54 -13.99 8.27
CA SER A 285 -1.87 -12.72 8.04
C SER A 285 -2.29 -11.71 9.11
N LEU A 286 -1.31 -11.17 9.83
CA LEU A 286 -1.49 -10.12 10.83
C LEU A 286 -0.59 -8.96 10.50
N SER A 287 -1.18 -7.78 10.32
CA SER A 287 -0.47 -6.53 10.19
C SER A 287 -1.05 -5.53 11.17
N PHE A 288 -0.24 -5.01 12.08
CA PHE A 288 -0.75 -4.13 13.13
C PHE A 288 0.22 -2.98 13.43
N SER A 289 -0.35 -1.78 13.49
CA SER A 289 0.30 -0.52 13.89
C SER A 289 -0.66 0.17 14.85
N VAL A 290 -0.56 -0.15 16.14
CA VAL A 290 -1.54 0.28 17.15
C VAL A 290 -0.83 1.07 18.23
N LYS A 291 -1.24 2.33 18.42
CA LYS A 291 -0.70 3.24 19.44
C LYS A 291 -1.40 3.04 20.79
N GLY A 292 -0.65 3.17 21.90
CA GLY A 292 -1.19 3.06 23.26
C GLY A 292 -1.26 1.63 23.80
N ILE A 293 -0.59 0.65 23.18
CA ILE A 293 -0.51 -0.70 23.76
C ILE A 293 0.46 -0.68 24.95
N LEU A 294 0.06 -1.28 26.08
CA LEU A 294 0.95 -1.52 27.22
C LEU A 294 1.62 -2.89 27.16
N GLN A 295 0.80 -3.94 27.00
CA GLN A 295 1.25 -5.32 26.76
C GLN A 295 0.52 -5.94 25.57
N LEU A 296 1.25 -6.67 24.74
CA LEU A 296 0.72 -7.40 23.59
C LEU A 296 0.89 -8.91 23.76
N GLU A 297 -0.20 -9.66 23.62
CA GLU A 297 -0.18 -11.11 23.50
C GLU A 297 -0.77 -11.54 22.16
N VAL A 298 0.00 -12.28 21.35
CA VAL A 298 -0.46 -12.85 20.09
C VAL A 298 -0.34 -14.37 20.17
N VAL A 299 -1.46 -15.09 20.05
CA VAL A 299 -1.51 -16.56 20.02
C VAL A 299 -2.26 -16.98 18.77
N THR A 300 -1.51 -17.28 17.72
CA THR A 300 -2.07 -17.54 16.38
C THR A 300 -1.32 -18.70 15.70
N PRO A 301 -1.75 -19.96 15.91
CA PRO A 301 -1.01 -21.15 15.50
C PRO A 301 -0.84 -21.31 13.98
N ARG A 302 -1.67 -20.63 13.18
CA ARG A 302 -1.64 -20.66 11.71
C ARG A 302 -1.02 -19.41 11.07
N LEU A 303 -0.46 -18.50 11.87
CA LEU A 303 0.07 -17.25 11.36
C LEU A 303 1.34 -17.49 10.53
N GLU A 304 1.31 -17.03 9.28
CA GLU A 304 2.39 -17.16 8.29
C GLU A 304 3.06 -15.81 8.01
N TYR A 305 2.31 -14.71 8.10
CA TYR A 305 2.79 -13.35 7.88
C TYR A 305 2.51 -12.45 9.09
N LEU A 306 3.55 -11.79 9.58
CA LEU A 306 3.47 -10.80 10.65
C LEU A 306 4.08 -9.48 10.19
N CYS A 307 3.35 -8.39 10.33
CA CYS A 307 3.86 -7.04 10.11
C CYS A 307 3.59 -6.17 11.35
N VAL A 308 4.64 -5.56 11.88
CA VAL A 308 4.60 -4.71 13.08
C VAL A 308 4.98 -3.28 12.70
N GLY A 309 4.02 -2.36 12.82
CA GLY A 309 4.17 -0.95 12.45
C GLY A 309 4.75 -0.08 13.57
N GLU A 310 5.37 1.05 13.19
CA GLU A 310 6.07 1.98 14.07
C GLU A 310 5.27 2.49 15.28
N ALA A 311 3.93 2.62 15.15
CA ALA A 311 3.09 3.11 16.25
C ALA A 311 3.10 2.19 17.47
N THR A 312 3.60 0.96 17.34
CA THR A 312 3.68 -0.04 18.41
C THR A 312 4.95 0.05 19.25
N ASN A 313 5.86 0.99 18.97
CA ASN A 313 7.08 1.23 19.79
C ASN A 313 6.78 1.46 21.28
N GLU A 314 5.56 1.90 21.62
CA GLU A 314 5.15 2.17 23.00
C GLU A 314 4.87 0.90 23.83
N ALA A 315 4.72 -0.26 23.18
CA ALA A 315 4.45 -1.52 23.86
C ALA A 315 5.66 -1.96 24.68
N ARG A 316 5.51 -2.05 26.02
CA ARG A 316 6.61 -2.43 26.92
C ARG A 316 6.93 -3.92 26.90
N TYR A 317 5.94 -4.75 26.54
CA TYR A 317 6.07 -6.20 26.50
C TYR A 317 5.25 -6.75 25.34
N ALA A 318 5.84 -7.67 24.57
CA ALA A 318 5.16 -8.37 23.48
C ALA A 318 5.48 -9.87 23.56
N ARG A 319 4.45 -10.71 23.59
CA ARG A 319 4.57 -12.17 23.52
C ARG A 319 3.87 -12.67 22.27
N ILE A 320 4.64 -13.23 21.34
CA ILE A 320 4.16 -13.67 20.03
C ILE A 320 4.38 -15.18 19.91
N SER A 321 3.28 -15.94 19.89
CA SER A 321 3.25 -17.37 19.65
C SER A 321 2.65 -17.66 18.27
N ALA A 322 3.54 -17.97 17.32
CA ALA A 322 3.21 -18.16 15.89
C ALA A 322 4.13 -19.22 15.25
N PRO A 323 3.89 -20.53 15.50
CA PRO A 323 4.81 -21.60 15.11
C PRO A 323 5.00 -21.78 13.60
N LYS A 324 4.04 -21.32 12.78
CA LYS A 324 4.10 -21.39 11.31
C LYS A 324 4.60 -20.10 10.65
N LEU A 325 5.17 -19.18 11.42
CA LEU A 325 5.57 -17.88 10.89
C LEU A 325 6.71 -18.00 9.88
N GLU A 326 6.49 -17.50 8.67
CA GLU A 326 7.45 -17.57 7.56
C GLU A 326 7.91 -16.19 7.09
N ARG A 327 7.10 -15.14 7.30
CA ARG A 327 7.37 -13.79 6.84
C ARG A 327 7.19 -12.79 7.98
N VAL A 328 8.20 -11.97 8.22
CA VAL A 328 8.18 -10.92 9.25
C VAL A 328 8.56 -9.58 8.63
N VAL A 329 7.71 -8.59 8.81
CA VAL A 329 7.99 -7.17 8.51
C VAL A 329 8.03 -6.42 9.82
N TRP A 330 9.11 -5.71 10.08
CA TRP A 330 9.36 -5.02 11.33
C TRP A 330 9.72 -3.56 11.07
N CYS A 331 8.82 -2.66 11.41
CA CYS A 331 8.96 -1.21 11.21
C CYS A 331 9.15 -0.43 12.52
N VAL A 332 9.50 -1.13 13.60
CA VAL A 332 9.61 -0.60 14.98
C VAL A 332 11.08 -0.34 15.32
N ASP A 333 11.34 0.78 16.00
CA ASP A 333 12.70 1.27 16.31
C ASP A 333 13.43 0.48 17.41
N THR A 334 12.67 -0.25 18.21
CA THR A 334 13.10 -0.91 19.42
C THR A 334 12.73 -2.39 19.35
N TYR A 335 13.75 -3.23 19.46
CA TYR A 335 13.56 -4.66 19.70
C TYR A 335 14.44 -5.09 20.87
N ASP A 336 13.81 -5.38 22.00
CA ASP A 336 14.46 -5.95 23.16
C ASP A 336 14.04 -7.42 23.31
N PRO A 337 14.95 -8.40 23.17
CA PRO A 337 14.67 -9.82 23.37
C PRO A 337 14.06 -10.17 24.74
N HIS A 338 14.30 -9.36 25.77
CA HIS A 338 13.73 -9.58 27.11
C HIS A 338 12.25 -9.19 27.18
N GLN A 339 11.85 -8.18 26.41
CA GLN A 339 10.50 -7.62 26.36
C GLN A 339 9.66 -8.20 25.21
N HIS A 340 10.28 -8.50 24.07
CA HIS A 340 9.66 -8.99 22.84
C HIS A 340 10.01 -10.47 22.64
N ARG A 341 9.15 -11.35 23.12
CA ARG A 341 9.37 -12.80 23.11
C ARG A 341 8.60 -13.47 21.98
N PHE A 342 9.34 -14.13 21.09
CA PHE A 342 8.79 -15.03 20.08
C PHE A 342 8.86 -16.47 20.56
N GLU A 343 7.70 -17.08 20.83
CA GLU A 343 7.54 -18.42 21.36
C GLU A 343 7.09 -19.40 20.27
N GLY A 344 7.75 -20.56 20.18
CA GLY A 344 7.44 -21.56 19.16
C GLY A 344 7.78 -21.15 17.72
N VAL A 345 8.22 -19.92 17.48
CA VAL A 345 8.64 -19.43 16.16
C VAL A 345 9.99 -20.03 15.79
N GLY A 346 10.07 -20.63 14.60
CA GLY A 346 11.28 -21.21 14.05
C GLY A 346 12.45 -20.20 13.94
N ARG A 347 13.65 -20.73 13.71
CA ARG A 347 14.85 -19.92 13.42
C ARG A 347 15.10 -19.73 11.92
N ARG A 348 14.12 -20.10 11.08
CA ARG A 348 14.17 -19.96 9.64
C ARG A 348 12.95 -19.18 9.15
N LEU A 349 13.17 -18.18 8.31
CA LEU A 349 12.12 -17.41 7.66
C LEU A 349 12.32 -17.44 6.14
N ARG A 350 11.22 -17.27 5.40
CA ARG A 350 11.27 -16.98 3.96
C ARG A 350 11.61 -15.51 3.73
N LEU A 351 10.99 -14.61 4.50
CA LEU A 351 11.19 -13.16 4.40
C LEU A 351 11.41 -12.55 5.78
N LEU A 352 12.46 -11.75 5.91
CA LEU A 352 12.60 -10.80 7.01
C LEU A 352 12.81 -9.41 6.40
N ASP A 353 11.87 -8.51 6.63
CA ASP A 353 11.94 -7.12 6.22
C ASP A 353 12.07 -6.25 7.47
N VAL A 354 13.19 -5.54 7.58
CA VAL A 354 13.43 -4.56 8.64
C VAL A 354 13.37 -3.19 7.98
N CYS A 355 12.20 -2.56 8.05
CA CYS A 355 11.89 -1.27 7.45
C CYS A 355 12.10 -0.15 8.48
N GLY A 356 12.47 1.05 8.01
CA GLY A 356 12.46 2.27 8.81
C GLY A 356 13.85 2.83 9.17
N ASN A 357 13.86 3.80 10.08
CA ASN A 357 15.03 4.63 10.37
C ASN A 357 16.13 3.94 11.20
N PHE A 358 15.92 2.69 11.62
CA PHE A 358 16.79 1.99 12.56
C PHE A 358 16.85 0.50 12.26
N ILE A 359 18.00 -0.11 12.55
CA ILE A 359 18.23 -1.52 12.26
C ILE A 359 17.97 -2.35 13.52
N ALA A 360 16.95 -3.22 13.49
CA ALA A 360 16.66 -4.14 14.59
C ALA A 360 17.68 -5.31 14.64
N GLY A 361 18.96 -5.02 14.93
CA GLY A 361 20.06 -5.99 14.90
C GLY A 361 19.82 -7.26 15.73
N LEU A 362 19.27 -7.09 16.94
CA LEU A 362 18.94 -8.20 17.83
C LEU A 362 17.79 -9.08 17.31
N LEU A 363 16.88 -8.52 16.51
CA LEU A 363 15.82 -9.29 15.83
C LEU A 363 16.43 -10.14 14.71
N MET A 364 17.29 -9.55 13.89
CA MET A 364 17.99 -10.27 12.82
C MET A 364 18.81 -11.44 13.35
N GLN A 365 19.53 -11.24 14.46
CA GLN A 365 20.34 -12.27 15.11
C GLN A 365 19.53 -13.43 15.69
N ARG A 366 18.20 -13.28 15.82
CA ARG A 366 17.31 -14.34 16.28
C ARG A 366 17.16 -15.47 15.24
N PHE A 367 17.27 -15.14 13.95
CA PHE A 367 17.05 -16.07 12.85
C PHE A 367 18.38 -16.55 12.27
N ASP A 368 18.53 -17.87 12.09
CA ASP A 368 19.79 -18.46 11.59
C ASP A 368 19.84 -18.42 10.05
N LYS A 369 18.68 -18.61 9.39
CA LYS A 369 18.52 -18.57 7.93
C LYS A 369 17.29 -17.74 7.56
N VAL A 370 17.43 -16.85 6.59
CA VAL A 370 16.33 -16.10 5.97
C VAL A 370 16.50 -16.19 4.46
N ASP A 371 15.54 -16.71 3.70
CA ASP A 371 15.75 -16.84 2.25
C ASP A 371 15.89 -15.46 1.57
N GLU A 372 15.04 -14.50 1.95
CA GLU A 372 15.07 -13.10 1.50
C GLU A 372 15.14 -12.11 2.69
N LEU A 373 16.20 -11.31 2.75
CA LEU A 373 16.39 -10.26 3.74
C LEU A 373 16.19 -8.89 3.08
N GLN A 374 15.23 -8.10 3.57
CA GLN A 374 15.00 -6.72 3.14
C GLN A 374 15.42 -5.76 4.25
N LEU A 375 16.23 -4.76 3.89
CA LEU A 375 16.76 -3.77 4.84
C LEU A 375 16.47 -2.35 4.32
N GLY A 376 15.62 -1.62 5.03
CA GLY A 376 15.54 -0.17 4.92
C GLY A 376 16.65 0.47 5.75
N ILE A 377 17.54 1.22 5.11
CA ILE A 377 18.69 1.84 5.76
C ILE A 377 18.60 3.36 5.59
N TYR A 378 18.35 4.02 6.71
CA TYR A 378 18.52 5.45 6.87
C TYR A 378 19.64 5.69 7.90
N ILE A 379 20.71 6.36 7.48
CA ILE A 379 21.80 6.72 8.39
C ILE A 379 21.83 8.25 8.48
N PRO A 380 21.33 8.82 9.60
CA PRO A 380 21.52 10.24 9.89
C PRO A 380 23.00 10.64 9.78
N ARG A 381 23.27 11.90 9.44
CA ARG A 381 24.64 12.45 9.32
C ARG A 381 25.32 12.60 10.71
N ALA A 382 25.50 11.51 11.46
CA ALA A 382 26.13 11.45 12.77
C ALA A 382 26.99 10.17 12.92
N ILE A 383 28.20 10.28 13.50
CA ILE A 383 29.12 9.13 13.70
C ILE A 383 28.44 8.04 14.53
N ALA A 384 27.81 8.42 15.64
CA ALA A 384 27.15 7.48 16.54
C ALA A 384 26.04 6.65 15.84
N ALA A 385 25.34 7.24 14.87
CA ALA A 385 24.33 6.53 14.08
C ALA A 385 24.98 5.47 13.17
N TYR A 386 26.13 5.78 12.57
CA TYR A 386 26.88 4.84 11.76
C TYR A 386 27.55 3.73 12.59
N GLU A 387 28.09 4.04 13.77
CA GLU A 387 28.62 3.03 14.69
C GLU A 387 27.53 2.08 15.17
N ARG A 388 26.34 2.60 15.47
CA ARG A 388 25.16 1.80 15.79
C ARG A 388 24.79 0.86 14.63
N PHE A 389 24.76 1.39 13.41
CA PHE A 389 24.55 0.59 12.19
C PHE A 389 25.55 -0.58 12.11
N LEU A 390 26.86 -0.31 12.24
CA LEU A 390 27.90 -1.34 12.16
C LEU A 390 27.73 -2.40 13.26
N LYS A 391 27.33 -1.98 14.47
CA LYS A 391 27.12 -2.89 15.59
C LYS A 391 25.89 -3.77 15.39
N GLU A 392 24.80 -3.21 14.87
CA GLU A 392 23.53 -3.92 14.66
C GLU A 392 23.58 -4.86 13.43
N THR A 393 24.41 -4.56 12.43
CA THR A 393 24.56 -5.35 11.19
C THR A 393 25.82 -6.23 11.14
N ASN A 394 26.58 -6.32 12.23
CA ASN A 394 27.79 -7.16 12.30
C ASN A 394 27.52 -8.67 12.18
N LYS A 395 26.28 -9.11 12.43
CA LYS A 395 25.85 -10.50 12.41
C LYS A 395 24.48 -10.58 11.74
N LEU A 396 24.49 -10.76 10.43
CA LEU A 396 23.29 -10.95 9.64
C LEU A 396 22.90 -12.44 9.58
N PRO A 397 21.61 -12.77 9.44
CA PRO A 397 21.18 -14.13 9.15
C PRO A 397 21.75 -14.60 7.81
N LYS A 398 21.93 -15.91 7.66
CA LYS A 398 22.33 -16.47 6.36
C LYS A 398 21.19 -16.26 5.37
N CYS A 399 21.42 -15.52 4.30
CA CYS A 399 20.42 -15.26 3.27
C CYS A 399 20.86 -15.60 1.85
N GLU A 400 19.88 -15.86 0.98
CA GLU A 400 20.11 -16.13 -0.44
C GLU A 400 19.91 -14.85 -1.26
N THR A 401 18.89 -14.05 -0.91
CA THR A 401 18.63 -12.75 -1.52
C THR A 401 18.67 -11.65 -0.46
N MET A 402 19.37 -10.56 -0.75
CA MET A 402 19.44 -9.37 0.09
C MET A 402 18.98 -8.15 -0.70
N ASN A 403 17.87 -7.54 -0.28
CA ASN A 403 17.36 -6.31 -0.87
C ASN A 403 17.58 -5.15 0.10
N ILE A 404 18.18 -4.07 -0.39
CA ILE A 404 18.57 -2.93 0.43
C ILE A 404 17.92 -1.69 -0.15
N THR A 405 17.14 -1.01 0.66
CA THR A 405 16.61 0.31 0.35
C THR A 405 17.45 1.32 1.11
N LEU A 406 18.25 2.12 0.40
CA LEU A 406 19.16 3.09 1.01
C LEU A 406 18.69 4.51 0.73
N GLU A 407 18.37 5.23 1.80
CA GLU A 407 18.13 6.67 1.79
C GLU A 407 19.45 7.37 2.18
N SER A 408 20.23 7.79 1.17
CA SER A 408 21.47 8.53 1.45
C SER A 408 21.93 9.39 0.27
N ASP A 409 22.68 10.44 0.58
CA ASP A 409 23.58 11.06 -0.40
C ASP A 409 24.62 10.02 -0.80
N HIS A 410 24.67 9.66 -2.08
CA HIS A 410 25.42 8.54 -2.71
C HIS A 410 26.84 8.23 -2.19
N LYS A 411 27.50 9.11 -1.42
CA LYS A 411 28.86 8.96 -0.88
C LYS A 411 29.01 7.89 0.21
N GLY A 412 27.92 7.47 0.86
CA GLY A 412 27.91 6.42 1.89
C GLY A 412 27.68 5.00 1.39
N LEU A 413 27.36 4.83 0.10
CA LEU A 413 26.97 3.54 -0.48
C LEU A 413 28.05 2.46 -0.33
N ALA A 414 29.26 2.74 -0.83
CA ALA A 414 30.39 1.82 -0.80
C ALA A 414 30.67 1.21 0.60
N PRO A 415 30.92 2.01 1.66
CA PRO A 415 31.24 1.45 2.98
C PRO A 415 30.06 0.70 3.62
N VAL A 416 28.81 1.11 3.38
CA VAL A 416 27.62 0.38 3.86
C VAL A 416 27.52 -0.98 3.18
N MET A 417 27.61 -1.01 1.85
CA MET A 417 27.50 -2.24 1.08
C MET A 417 28.63 -3.22 1.40
N LEU A 418 29.88 -2.76 1.46
CA LEU A 418 31.01 -3.62 1.83
C LEU A 418 30.84 -4.20 3.23
N HIS A 419 30.33 -3.43 4.19
CA HIS A 419 30.04 -3.95 5.53
C HIS A 419 28.99 -5.07 5.50
N LEU A 420 27.86 -4.85 4.80
CA LEU A 420 26.79 -5.85 4.70
C LEU A 420 27.25 -7.12 3.97
N LEU A 421 28.05 -6.98 2.91
CA LEU A 421 28.64 -8.11 2.18
C LEU A 421 29.64 -8.91 3.03
N ARG A 422 30.45 -8.25 3.88
CA ARG A 422 31.30 -8.96 4.86
C ARG A 422 30.49 -9.82 5.81
N SER A 423 29.34 -9.31 6.24
CA SER A 423 28.44 -10.00 7.17
C SER A 423 27.60 -11.09 6.49
N SER A 424 27.66 -11.27 5.16
CA SER A 424 26.75 -12.15 4.41
C SER A 424 27.42 -12.98 3.30
N SER A 425 28.08 -14.08 3.70
CA SER A 425 28.88 -14.92 2.77
C SER A 425 28.10 -15.88 1.85
N ARG A 426 26.79 -16.06 2.07
CA ARG A 426 25.94 -17.00 1.29
C ARG A 426 24.97 -16.32 0.33
N THR A 427 25.01 -15.00 0.25
CA THR A 427 24.11 -14.21 -0.58
C THR A 427 24.39 -14.48 -2.06
N LYS A 428 23.38 -14.90 -2.81
CA LYS A 428 23.43 -15.14 -4.25
C LYS A 428 23.02 -13.91 -5.04
N LYS A 429 22.02 -13.18 -4.55
CA LYS A 429 21.50 -11.96 -5.19
C LYS A 429 21.50 -10.79 -4.21
N VAL A 430 22.04 -9.66 -4.66
CA VAL A 430 21.96 -8.39 -3.93
C VAL A 430 21.22 -7.37 -4.79
N SER A 431 20.11 -6.83 -4.30
CA SER A 431 19.39 -5.73 -4.94
C SER A 431 19.51 -4.46 -4.09
N VAL A 432 19.79 -3.32 -4.69
CA VAL A 432 19.90 -2.03 -4.01
C VAL A 432 18.98 -1.01 -4.67
N GLN A 433 18.09 -0.40 -3.90
CA GLN A 433 17.25 0.70 -4.32
C GLN A 433 17.72 1.99 -3.64
N LEU A 434 18.11 2.99 -4.43
CA LEU A 434 18.57 4.29 -3.95
C LEU A 434 17.42 5.29 -3.98
N ILE A 435 16.88 5.67 -2.83
CA ILE A 435 15.72 6.57 -2.68
C ILE A 435 16.17 7.98 -2.25
N ASP A 436 15.40 8.99 -2.65
CA ASP A 436 15.59 10.38 -2.25
C ASP A 436 15.20 10.62 -0.77
N GLY A 437 16.11 11.23 -0.01
CA GLY A 437 15.73 11.90 1.24
C GLY A 437 15.09 13.27 0.99
N PRO A 438 14.38 13.85 1.97
CA PRO A 438 13.68 15.12 1.82
C PRO A 438 14.61 16.23 1.28
N SER A 439 14.18 16.86 0.20
CA SER A 439 14.94 17.79 -0.66
C SER A 439 15.45 19.06 0.02
N ASP A 440 15.11 19.29 1.29
CA ASP A 440 15.47 20.52 2.02
C ASP A 440 16.94 20.56 2.48
N TYR A 441 17.72 19.51 2.24
CA TYR A 441 19.16 19.46 2.57
C TYR A 441 20.07 19.42 1.34
N ALA A 442 19.60 19.92 0.20
CA ALA A 442 20.41 20.20 -0.99
C ALA A 442 21.35 21.41 -0.80
N SER A 443 22.01 21.53 0.35
CA SER A 443 23.23 22.33 0.43
C SER A 443 24.14 21.79 1.54
N TRP A 444 25.41 21.66 1.20
CA TRP A 444 26.61 21.43 2.05
C TRP A 444 27.38 20.17 1.67
N CYS A 445 27.99 20.28 0.49
CA CYS A 445 29.07 19.43 0.03
C CYS A 445 30.38 19.83 0.73
N SER A 446 30.73 19.12 1.79
CA SER A 446 32.12 18.80 2.15
C SER A 446 32.09 17.62 3.14
N CYS A 447 32.83 16.55 2.85
CA CYS A 447 32.87 15.39 3.74
C CYS A 447 33.48 15.83 5.07
N GLN A 448 32.64 16.03 6.09
CA GLN A 448 33.13 16.30 7.43
C GLN A 448 34.09 15.18 7.88
N PRO A 449 35.04 15.44 8.80
CA PRO A 449 35.94 14.42 9.34
C PRO A 449 35.21 13.18 9.86
N SER A 450 33.96 13.37 10.29
CA SER A 450 32.97 12.40 10.75
C SER A 450 32.32 11.53 9.67
N CYS A 451 32.58 11.76 8.37
CA CYS A 451 31.95 10.99 7.30
C CYS A 451 32.46 9.53 7.27
N PRO A 452 31.57 8.52 7.23
CA PRO A 452 31.93 7.11 7.07
C PRO A 452 32.86 6.83 5.88
N CYS A 453 32.72 7.65 4.84
CA CYS A 453 33.51 7.62 3.61
C CYS A 453 35.01 7.93 3.81
N ARG A 454 35.41 8.57 4.93
CA ARG A 454 36.81 8.94 5.21
C ARG A 454 37.57 7.89 6.02
N PHE A 455 36.87 6.94 6.64
CA PHE A 455 37.51 5.86 7.39
C PHE A 455 38.04 4.80 6.42
N LYS A 456 39.37 4.66 6.37
CA LYS A 456 40.04 3.71 5.46
C LYS A 456 39.63 2.26 5.72
N GLU A 457 39.31 1.91 6.96
CA GLU A 457 38.92 0.56 7.38
C GLU A 457 37.59 0.12 6.77
N ASN A 458 36.60 1.03 6.68
CA ASN A 458 35.29 0.75 6.08
C ASN A 458 35.38 0.44 4.57
N ASN A 459 36.44 0.93 3.93
CA ASN A 459 36.72 0.76 2.49
C ASN A 459 37.70 -0.38 2.19
N ARG A 460 38.20 -1.09 3.20
CA ARG A 460 39.00 -2.30 2.95
C ARG A 460 38.14 -3.32 2.22
N ILE A 461 38.76 -4.22 1.48
CA ILE A 461 38.07 -5.34 0.81
C ILE A 461 38.37 -6.66 1.53
N ASP A 462 39.37 -6.65 2.42
CA ASP A 462 39.79 -7.83 3.18
C ASP A 462 38.62 -8.40 4.00
N GLY A 463 38.46 -9.73 3.93
CA GLY A 463 37.46 -10.50 4.67
C GLY A 463 36.08 -10.62 4.03
N ILE A 464 35.88 -10.16 2.79
CA ILE A 464 34.62 -10.39 2.06
C ILE A 464 34.69 -11.71 1.30
N ASP A 465 33.87 -12.67 1.69
CA ASP A 465 33.67 -13.93 0.96
C ASP A 465 32.47 -13.79 0.00
N LEU A 466 32.76 -13.54 -1.28
CA LEU A 466 31.75 -13.39 -2.34
C LEU A 466 31.64 -14.64 -3.25
N ASN A 467 32.08 -15.80 -2.76
CA ASN A 467 32.08 -17.03 -3.56
C ASN A 467 30.67 -17.51 -3.95
N SER A 468 29.63 -17.01 -3.29
CA SER A 468 28.23 -17.38 -3.58
C SER A 468 27.49 -16.35 -4.44
N LEU A 469 28.07 -15.17 -4.69
CA LEU A 469 27.37 -14.04 -5.30
C LEU A 469 27.26 -14.21 -6.83
N GLU A 470 26.03 -14.31 -7.34
CA GLU A 470 25.71 -14.55 -8.75
C GLU A 470 25.14 -13.30 -9.45
N GLU A 471 24.41 -12.46 -8.72
CA GLU A 471 23.70 -11.30 -9.28
C GLU A 471 23.76 -10.06 -8.38
N ILE A 472 23.99 -8.91 -9.00
CA ILE A 472 23.87 -7.60 -8.37
C ILE A 472 22.90 -6.75 -9.19
N GLU A 473 21.92 -6.14 -8.53
CA GLU A 473 20.94 -5.23 -9.13
C GLU A 473 20.99 -3.89 -8.38
N ILE A 474 21.15 -2.79 -9.10
CA ILE A 474 21.16 -1.45 -8.51
C ILE A 474 20.18 -0.58 -9.26
N THR A 475 19.17 -0.08 -8.56
CA THR A 475 18.16 0.83 -9.08
C THR A 475 18.26 2.20 -8.41
N SER A 476 18.16 3.28 -9.19
CA SER A 476 18.29 4.65 -8.68
C SER A 476 17.23 5.58 -9.23
N TYR A 477 16.68 6.43 -8.36
CA TYR A 477 15.81 7.55 -8.74
C TYR A 477 16.59 8.81 -9.16
N LYS A 478 17.91 8.86 -8.92
CA LYS A 478 18.84 9.96 -9.31
C LYS A 478 19.91 9.52 -10.31
N ILE A 479 20.59 10.49 -10.90
CA ILE A 479 21.84 10.29 -11.67
C ILE A 479 22.86 9.59 -10.76
N PHE A 480 23.46 8.51 -11.25
CA PHE A 480 24.46 7.74 -10.50
C PHE A 480 25.66 8.61 -10.14
N GLY A 481 25.89 8.83 -8.84
CA GLY A 481 27.01 9.62 -8.32
C GLY A 481 28.30 8.82 -8.11
N ASP A 482 29.39 9.51 -7.76
CA ASP A 482 30.74 8.93 -7.54
C ASP A 482 30.78 7.72 -6.58
N GLY A 483 29.84 7.64 -5.64
CA GLY A 483 29.78 6.52 -4.70
C GLY A 483 29.42 5.19 -5.34
N LEU A 484 28.62 5.18 -6.42
CA LEU A 484 28.37 3.98 -7.21
C LEU A 484 29.66 3.50 -7.85
N PHE A 485 30.38 4.39 -8.54
CA PHE A 485 31.63 4.02 -9.21
C PHE A 485 32.68 3.51 -8.23
N LYS A 486 32.78 4.12 -7.04
CA LYS A 486 33.66 3.61 -5.97
C LYS A 486 33.26 2.22 -5.51
N PHE A 487 31.96 1.97 -5.33
CA PHE A 487 31.49 0.65 -4.95
C PHE A 487 31.76 -0.39 -6.03
N VAL A 488 31.49 -0.07 -7.29
CA VAL A 488 31.76 -0.94 -8.44
C VAL A 488 33.26 -1.22 -8.62
N ASP A 489 34.12 -0.20 -8.50
CA ASP A 489 35.58 -0.37 -8.53
C ASP A 489 36.10 -1.21 -7.35
N GLN A 490 35.50 -1.09 -6.17
CA GLN A 490 35.84 -1.96 -5.04
C GLN A 490 35.37 -3.40 -5.24
N LEU A 491 34.17 -3.60 -5.81
CA LEU A 491 33.64 -4.91 -6.14
C LEU A 491 34.45 -5.62 -7.23
N SER A 492 34.89 -4.91 -8.27
CA SER A 492 35.71 -5.50 -9.33
C SER A 492 37.07 -5.98 -8.81
N ARG A 493 37.56 -5.37 -7.72
CA ARG A 493 38.76 -5.79 -6.98
C ARG A 493 38.50 -6.92 -5.97
N CYS A 494 37.23 -7.18 -5.61
CA CYS A 494 36.87 -8.36 -4.84
C CYS A 494 36.93 -9.59 -5.76
N ASN A 495 37.38 -10.73 -5.24
CA ASN A 495 37.29 -11.98 -6.00
C ASN A 495 35.82 -12.44 -6.03
N VAL A 496 35.11 -12.19 -7.14
CA VAL A 496 33.71 -12.63 -7.34
C VAL A 496 33.65 -13.68 -8.46
N PRO A 497 34.09 -14.91 -8.21
CA PRO A 497 34.36 -15.88 -9.28
C PRO A 497 33.10 -16.38 -10.01
N ILE A 498 31.92 -16.23 -9.41
CA ILE A 498 30.64 -16.76 -9.92
C ILE A 498 29.65 -15.63 -10.28
N LEU A 499 30.08 -14.36 -10.28
CA LEU A 499 29.21 -13.27 -10.71
C LEU A 499 28.85 -13.43 -12.18
N LYS A 500 27.57 -13.59 -12.48
CA LYS A 500 27.05 -13.77 -13.84
C LYS A 500 26.42 -12.50 -14.37
N ARG A 501 25.68 -11.78 -13.52
CA ARG A 501 24.80 -10.69 -13.95
C ARG A 501 24.94 -9.44 -13.08
N PHE A 502 25.04 -8.29 -13.73
CA PHE A 502 25.01 -6.97 -13.11
C PHE A 502 23.92 -6.13 -13.78
N VAL A 503 22.87 -5.77 -13.05
CA VAL A 503 21.73 -5.01 -13.56
C VAL A 503 21.77 -3.59 -13.02
N LEU A 504 21.71 -2.60 -13.90
CA LEU A 504 21.58 -1.19 -13.55
C LEU A 504 20.23 -0.67 -14.02
N GLY A 505 19.39 -0.20 -13.10
CA GLY A 505 18.09 0.38 -13.41
C GLY A 505 18.02 1.87 -13.04
N HIS A 506 17.46 2.70 -13.91
CA HIS A 506 17.21 4.10 -13.62
C HIS A 506 15.72 4.45 -13.74
N ARG A 507 15.15 5.12 -12.74
CA ARG A 507 13.69 5.34 -12.57
C ARG A 507 13.21 6.78 -12.82
N MET A 508 13.92 7.59 -13.62
CA MET A 508 13.55 9.01 -13.85
C MET A 508 12.49 9.23 -14.95
N PHE A 509 11.66 10.26 -14.74
CA PHE A 509 10.68 10.82 -15.68
C PHE A 509 11.23 11.95 -16.57
N SER A 510 12.54 12.24 -16.56
CA SER A 510 13.12 13.36 -17.34
C SER A 510 14.35 12.96 -18.14
N VAL A 511 14.39 13.41 -19.41
CA VAL A 511 15.43 13.19 -20.43
C VAL A 511 16.65 14.13 -20.21
N PRO A 512 17.88 13.73 -20.60
CA PRO A 512 18.34 12.42 -21.06
C PRO A 512 18.96 11.59 -19.93
N SER A 513 18.68 10.28 -19.92
CA SER A 513 19.30 9.33 -18.99
C SER A 513 20.80 9.21 -19.27
N GLN A 514 21.65 9.47 -18.26
CA GLN A 514 23.08 9.16 -18.35
C GLN A 514 23.35 7.65 -18.19
N THR A 515 22.31 6.81 -18.07
CA THR A 515 22.37 5.36 -17.87
C THR A 515 23.33 4.72 -18.88
N LYS A 516 23.24 5.07 -20.17
CA LYS A 516 24.13 4.51 -21.20
C LYS A 516 25.62 4.79 -20.94
N LEU A 517 25.98 6.03 -20.60
CA LEU A 517 27.37 6.41 -20.29
C LEU A 517 27.89 5.72 -19.02
N VAL A 518 27.04 5.61 -18.00
CA VAL A 518 27.36 4.90 -16.75
C VAL A 518 27.56 3.40 -17.02
N CYS A 519 26.71 2.82 -17.87
CA CYS A 519 26.79 1.42 -18.28
C CYS A 519 28.03 1.11 -19.09
N GLU A 520 28.40 1.93 -20.07
CA GLU A 520 29.66 1.79 -20.82
C GLU A 520 30.87 1.83 -19.87
N LYS A 521 30.84 2.75 -18.89
CA LYS A 521 31.91 2.86 -17.89
C LYS A 521 31.97 1.64 -16.96
N ILE A 522 30.85 1.10 -16.52
CA ILE A 522 30.80 -0.15 -15.71
C ILE A 522 31.25 -1.35 -16.56
N HIS A 523 30.81 -1.43 -17.81
CA HIS A 523 31.22 -2.46 -18.76
C HIS A 523 32.74 -2.43 -18.99
N SER A 524 33.37 -1.25 -18.99
CA SER A 524 34.83 -1.14 -19.10
C SER A 524 35.59 -1.60 -17.84
N MET A 525 34.92 -1.68 -16.69
CA MET A 525 35.51 -2.08 -15.40
C MET A 525 35.48 -3.61 -15.17
N TYR A 526 34.58 -4.34 -15.84
CA TYR A 526 34.43 -5.78 -15.68
C TYR A 526 34.96 -6.55 -16.90
N SER A 527 35.52 -7.73 -16.65
CA SER A 527 35.95 -8.66 -17.71
C SER A 527 34.75 -9.21 -18.50
N PRO A 528 34.92 -9.69 -19.75
CA PRO A 528 33.82 -10.13 -20.64
C PRO A 528 33.02 -11.36 -20.16
N LYS A 529 33.22 -11.82 -18.93
CA LYS A 529 32.52 -12.96 -18.33
C LYS A 529 31.22 -12.57 -17.60
N ILE A 530 30.98 -11.28 -17.36
CA ILE A 530 29.82 -10.77 -16.62
C ILE A 530 28.86 -10.07 -17.59
N GLU A 531 27.60 -10.47 -17.59
CA GLU A 531 26.53 -9.81 -18.33
C GLU A 531 26.11 -8.53 -17.60
N VAL A 532 26.32 -7.37 -18.22
CA VAL A 532 25.89 -6.07 -17.70
C VAL A 532 24.64 -5.65 -18.46
N GLU A 533 23.51 -5.56 -17.78
CA GLU A 533 22.23 -5.14 -18.35
C GLU A 533 21.82 -3.78 -17.81
N CYS A 534 21.30 -2.91 -18.68
CA CYS A 534 20.94 -1.56 -18.30
C CYS A 534 19.53 -1.20 -18.71
N TYR A 535 18.75 -0.68 -17.76
CA TYR A 535 17.34 -0.39 -17.96
C TYR A 535 17.00 1.04 -17.55
N ASP A 536 16.18 1.69 -18.37
CA ASP A 536 15.48 2.92 -18.02
C ASP A 536 13.99 2.62 -17.84
N PHE A 537 13.38 3.18 -16.80
CA PHE A 537 11.94 3.08 -16.59
C PHE A 537 11.24 4.21 -17.36
N LEU A 538 10.64 3.87 -18.50
CA LEU A 538 9.95 4.80 -19.40
C LEU A 538 8.49 4.37 -19.59
N ASP A 539 7.56 5.31 -19.46
CA ASP A 539 6.12 5.08 -19.69
C ASP A 539 5.54 3.86 -18.94
N GLY A 540 6.00 3.62 -17.71
CA GLY A 540 5.53 2.52 -16.88
C GLY A 540 6.16 1.15 -17.18
N MET A 541 7.18 1.09 -18.05
CA MET A 541 7.89 -0.15 -18.39
C MET A 541 9.41 0.04 -18.30
N TRP A 542 10.11 -1.04 -17.95
CA TRP A 542 11.57 -1.08 -18.03
C TRP A 542 12.00 -1.35 -19.46
N VAL A 543 12.78 -0.43 -20.03
CA VAL A 543 13.31 -0.49 -21.39
C VAL A 543 14.81 -0.68 -21.31
N ARG A 544 15.32 -1.71 -21.98
CA ARG A 544 16.76 -2.01 -22.06
C ARG A 544 17.46 -0.95 -22.93
N VAL A 545 18.61 -0.44 -22.47
CA VAL A 545 19.30 0.75 -23.03
C VAL A 545 20.61 0.40 -23.75
N ASP A 546 21.14 -0.80 -23.51
CA ASP A 546 22.37 -1.35 -24.11
C ASP A 546 22.17 -1.90 -25.53
#